data_AF-A0A8T5XV93-F1
#
_entry.id   AF-A0A8T5XV93-F1
#
_cell.length_a   1.000
_cell.length_b   1.000
_cell.length_c   1.000
_cell.angle_alpha   90.00
_cell.angle_beta   90.00
_cell.angle_gamma   90.00
#
_symmetry.space_group_name_H-M   'P 1'
#
loop_
_entity.id
_entity.type
_entity.pdbx_description
1 polymer ?
#
loop_
_entity_poly.entity_id
_entity_poly.type
_entity_poly.pdbx_seq_one_letter_code
_entity_poly.pdbx_strand_id
1 'polypeptide(L)'
;MNSELDKVYTEWEEEVLLPFLNKKECKNKYSLPFYIGKPSQYNKNQKTIMIIGQETNNFGKYNKEWSRNRIQKWCGDYIDRQVFGIDNGLKYNTSPFWKFFREFHKYNYNLIWNNLDKIHRYENNQTEELTEKEEKILNRRYGEVNKSLLEREIDIFNPDIIIFLTGPRFILSMATSFGVQQSTLSSIKPTINKVCSEISGILGINRPAFWTYHPGFLSRKKKFVECIHYIQNSINIRN
;
A
#
# COMPACT_ATOMS: atom_id res chain seq x y z
N MET A 1 -1.65 -3.72 -20.19
CA MET A 1 -1.84 -2.67 -19.15
C MET A 1 -3.33 -2.50 -18.95
N ASN A 2 -3.82 -2.42 -17.70
CA ASN A 2 -5.24 -2.09 -17.47
C ASN A 2 -5.42 -0.61 -17.86
N SER A 3 -6.21 -0.33 -18.90
CA SER A 3 -6.43 1.02 -19.42
C SER A 3 -6.97 1.98 -18.36
N GLU A 4 -7.69 1.46 -17.36
CA GLU A 4 -8.19 2.27 -16.25
C GLU A 4 -7.07 2.71 -15.31
N LEU A 5 -6.16 1.81 -14.92
CA LEU A 5 -5.01 2.17 -14.08
C LEU A 5 -4.12 3.19 -14.78
N ASP A 6 -3.91 3.01 -16.08
CA ASP A 6 -3.09 3.94 -16.87
C ASP A 6 -3.68 5.35 -16.86
N LYS A 7 -4.99 5.48 -17.06
CA LYS A 7 -5.69 6.75 -16.96
C LYS A 7 -5.52 7.40 -15.59
N VAL A 8 -5.78 6.65 -14.51
CA VAL A 8 -5.67 7.16 -13.13
C VAL A 8 -4.26 7.61 -12.79
N TYR A 9 -3.24 6.86 -13.22
CA TYR A 9 -1.85 7.22 -12.98
C TYR A 9 -1.42 8.45 -13.76
N THR A 10 -1.88 8.60 -15.00
CA THR A 10 -1.59 9.79 -15.82
C THR A 10 -2.18 11.05 -15.18
N GLU A 11 -3.45 10.99 -14.76
CA GLU A 11 -4.10 12.12 -14.09
C GLU A 11 -3.39 12.47 -12.76
N TRP A 12 -3.05 11.48 -11.93
CA TRP A 12 -2.29 11.73 -10.70
C TRP A 12 -0.92 12.35 -10.97
N GLU A 13 -0.24 11.88 -12.01
CA GLU A 13 1.07 12.41 -12.38
C GLU A 13 0.98 13.88 -12.80
N GLU A 14 0.02 14.22 -13.65
CA GLU A 14 -0.17 15.57 -14.17
C GLU A 14 -0.66 16.55 -13.11
N GLU A 15 -1.61 16.13 -12.26
CA GLU A 15 -2.24 17.02 -11.28
C GLU A 15 -1.52 17.09 -9.93
N VAL A 16 -0.77 16.06 -9.56
CA VAL A 16 -0.19 15.93 -8.21
C VAL A 16 1.32 15.72 -8.27
N LEU A 17 1.79 14.63 -8.87
CA LEU A 17 3.19 14.22 -8.75
C LEU A 17 4.15 15.19 -9.45
N LEU A 18 3.94 15.46 -10.74
CA LEU A 18 4.84 16.29 -11.53
C LEU A 18 4.84 17.75 -11.07
N PRO A 19 3.70 18.39 -10.76
CA PRO A 19 3.69 19.73 -10.14
C PRO A 19 4.46 19.79 -8.82
N PHE A 20 4.44 18.71 -8.04
CA PHE A 20 5.23 18.60 -6.81
C PHE A 20 6.73 18.44 -7.11
N LEU A 21 7.10 17.46 -7.95
CA LEU A 21 8.50 17.15 -8.24
C LEU A 21 9.22 18.21 -9.08
N ASN A 22 8.50 18.98 -9.88
CA ASN A 22 9.08 20.04 -10.71
C ASN A 22 9.49 21.29 -9.92
N LYS A 23 9.12 21.37 -8.63
CA LYS A 23 9.61 22.43 -7.74
C LYS A 23 11.10 22.30 -7.53
N LYS A 24 11.82 23.43 -7.55
CA LYS A 24 13.29 23.46 -7.48
C LYS A 24 13.80 22.75 -6.22
N GLU A 25 13.12 22.91 -5.10
CA GLU A 25 13.45 22.29 -3.82
C GLU A 25 13.24 20.78 -3.79
N CYS A 26 12.43 20.23 -4.70
CA CYS A 26 12.09 18.81 -4.76
C CYS A 26 12.97 18.00 -5.73
N LYS A 27 13.72 18.69 -6.59
CA LYS A 27 14.54 18.05 -7.63
C LYS A 27 15.53 17.05 -7.01
N ASN A 28 15.50 15.81 -7.49
CA ASN A 28 16.41 14.74 -7.09
C ASN A 28 16.37 14.37 -5.59
N LYS A 29 15.24 14.57 -4.91
CA LYS A 29 15.09 14.25 -3.48
C LYS A 29 14.07 13.17 -3.16
N TYR A 30 13.50 12.52 -4.18
CA TYR A 30 12.44 11.54 -3.98
C TYR A 30 12.71 10.24 -4.73
N SER A 31 12.02 9.19 -4.29
CA SER A 31 12.07 7.86 -4.90
C SER A 31 11.34 7.82 -6.25
N LEU A 32 11.48 6.72 -6.98
CA LEU A 32 10.51 6.41 -8.03
C LEU A 32 9.09 6.28 -7.42
N PRO A 33 8.05 6.66 -8.17
CA PRO A 33 6.67 6.41 -7.76
C PRO A 33 6.35 4.91 -7.81
N PHE A 34 5.63 4.43 -6.80
CA PHE A 34 5.11 3.07 -6.74
C PHE A 34 3.83 2.94 -7.56
N TYR A 35 3.83 1.98 -8.49
CA TYR A 35 2.65 1.58 -9.25
C TYR A 35 2.34 0.11 -8.99
N ILE A 36 1.07 -0.22 -8.81
CA ILE A 36 0.64 -1.59 -8.51
C ILE A 36 0.95 -2.50 -9.71
N GLY A 37 1.60 -3.62 -9.43
CA GLY A 37 1.76 -4.73 -10.35
C GLY A 37 0.75 -5.83 -10.07
N LYS A 38 0.17 -6.40 -11.12
CA LYS A 38 -0.73 -7.56 -11.01
C LYS A 38 0.12 -8.84 -11.00
N PRO A 39 -0.02 -9.75 -10.01
CA PRO A 39 0.68 -11.03 -10.02
C PRO A 39 0.26 -11.90 -11.21
N SER A 40 1.16 -12.74 -11.73
CA SER A 40 0.85 -13.66 -12.83
C SER A 40 -0.21 -14.70 -12.44
N GLN A 41 -0.27 -15.04 -11.15
CA GLN A 41 -1.22 -16.03 -10.61
C GLN A 41 -2.62 -15.45 -10.32
N TYR A 42 -2.90 -14.20 -10.66
CA TYR A 42 -4.20 -13.59 -10.38
C TYR A 42 -5.34 -14.32 -11.11
N ASN A 43 -6.36 -14.73 -10.35
CA ASN A 43 -7.55 -15.38 -10.85
C ASN A 43 -8.82 -14.56 -10.55
N LYS A 44 -9.51 -14.10 -11.60
CA LYS A 44 -10.73 -13.28 -11.47
C LYS A 44 -11.87 -13.94 -10.68
N ASN A 45 -11.86 -15.26 -10.52
CA ASN A 45 -12.90 -16.01 -9.80
C ASN A 45 -12.56 -16.21 -8.31
N GLN A 46 -11.39 -15.75 -7.86
CA GLN A 46 -10.95 -15.84 -6.48
C GLN A 46 -11.20 -14.53 -5.75
N LYS A 47 -11.47 -14.63 -4.44
CA LYS A 47 -11.52 -13.45 -3.57
C LYS A 47 -10.15 -12.78 -3.53
N THR A 48 -10.14 -11.46 -3.40
CA THR A 48 -8.94 -10.64 -3.46
C THR A 48 -8.71 -9.90 -2.15
N ILE A 49 -7.49 -9.99 -1.61
CA ILE A 49 -7.01 -9.18 -0.50
C ILE A 49 -6.00 -8.17 -1.04
N MET A 50 -6.29 -6.88 -0.84
CA MET A 50 -5.30 -5.83 -1.06
C MET A 50 -4.59 -5.55 0.26
N ILE A 51 -3.28 -5.78 0.28
CA ILE A 51 -2.43 -5.53 1.44
C ILE A 51 -1.61 -4.27 1.15
N ILE A 52 -1.80 -3.25 1.99
CA ILE A 52 -1.27 -1.91 1.82
C ILE A 52 -0.13 -1.70 2.83
N GLY A 53 1.10 -1.60 2.33
CA GLY A 53 2.29 -1.25 3.11
C GLY A 53 2.43 0.24 3.36
N GLN A 54 3.51 0.59 4.07
CA GLN A 54 3.94 1.97 4.32
C GLN A 54 4.59 2.54 3.06
N GLU A 55 5.76 1.97 2.75
CA GLU A 55 6.71 2.41 1.75
C GLU A 55 7.39 1.22 1.05
N THR A 56 8.01 1.47 -0.10
CA THR A 56 8.91 0.49 -0.72
C THR A 56 10.35 0.89 -0.47
N ASN A 57 11.00 0.19 0.47
CA ASN A 57 12.40 0.44 0.77
C ASN A 57 13.29 0.28 -0.46
N ASN A 58 14.18 1.24 -0.67
CA ASN A 58 15.17 1.24 -1.75
C ASN A 58 14.55 1.16 -3.15
N PHE A 59 13.39 1.78 -3.37
CA PHE A 59 12.71 1.78 -4.68
C PHE A 59 13.40 2.64 -5.76
N GLY A 60 14.68 2.94 -5.57
CA GLY A 60 15.47 3.77 -6.46
C GLY A 60 15.09 5.25 -6.42
N LYS A 61 16.01 6.08 -6.90
CA LYS A 61 15.84 7.52 -7.00
C LYS A 61 15.01 7.89 -8.22
N TYR A 62 14.13 8.88 -8.07
CA TYR A 62 13.41 9.47 -9.19
C TYR A 62 14.38 9.94 -10.28
N ASN A 63 14.11 9.54 -11.52
CA ASN A 63 14.80 9.98 -12.71
C ASN A 63 13.79 10.09 -13.84
N LYS A 64 13.96 11.01 -14.80
CA LYS A 64 12.96 11.29 -15.84
C LYS A 64 12.75 10.14 -16.84
N GLU A 65 13.59 9.11 -16.82
CA GLU A 65 13.53 7.94 -17.70
C GLU A 65 12.74 6.79 -17.06
N TRP A 66 12.02 7.06 -15.98
CA TRP A 66 11.18 6.07 -15.33
C TRP A 66 10.05 5.59 -16.26
N SER A 67 9.68 4.32 -16.15
CA SER A 67 8.63 3.72 -16.96
C SER A 67 7.61 3.04 -16.06
N ARG A 68 6.35 3.49 -16.14
CA ARG A 68 5.21 2.89 -15.44
C ARG A 68 5.13 1.38 -15.69
N ASN A 69 5.20 0.99 -16.96
CA ASN A 69 5.17 -0.43 -17.37
C ASN A 69 6.29 -1.24 -16.73
N ARG A 70 7.52 -0.69 -16.68
CA ARG A 70 8.65 -1.38 -16.05
C ARG A 70 8.45 -1.52 -14.54
N ILE A 71 7.94 -0.49 -13.88
CA ILE A 71 7.68 -0.49 -12.43
C ILE A 71 6.55 -1.48 -12.10
N GLN A 72 5.43 -1.44 -12.82
CA GLN A 72 4.32 -2.36 -12.62
C GLN A 72 4.73 -3.81 -12.88
N LYS A 73 5.50 -4.06 -13.95
CA LYS A 73 6.04 -5.40 -14.22
C LYS A 73 6.92 -5.86 -13.07
N TRP A 74 7.84 -5.01 -12.61
CA TRP A 74 8.70 -5.35 -11.47
C TRP A 74 7.89 -5.64 -10.21
N CYS A 75 6.87 -4.85 -9.88
CA CYS A 75 6.01 -5.10 -8.71
C CYS A 75 5.28 -6.45 -8.83
N GLY A 76 4.78 -6.78 -10.03
CA GLY A 76 4.14 -8.07 -10.35
C GLY A 76 5.11 -9.25 -10.21
N ASP A 77 6.28 -9.15 -10.83
CA ASP A 77 7.34 -10.15 -10.70
C ASP A 77 7.79 -10.30 -9.23
N TYR A 78 7.85 -9.19 -8.48
CA TYR A 78 8.29 -9.21 -7.09
C TYR A 78 7.28 -9.96 -6.22
N ILE A 79 5.98 -9.69 -6.34
CA ILE A 79 4.96 -10.44 -5.60
C ILE A 79 4.94 -11.93 -6.01
N ASP A 80 5.11 -12.23 -7.30
CA ASP A 80 5.24 -13.60 -7.83
C ASP A 80 6.37 -14.36 -7.13
N ARG A 81 7.51 -13.70 -6.95
CA ARG A 81 8.64 -14.26 -6.20
C ARG A 81 8.34 -14.42 -4.71
N GLN A 82 7.81 -13.38 -4.06
CA GLN A 82 7.72 -13.32 -2.60
C GLN A 82 6.59 -14.16 -2.02
N VAL A 83 5.51 -14.35 -2.78
CA VAL A 83 4.29 -15.04 -2.34
C VAL A 83 4.20 -16.43 -2.95
N PHE A 84 4.39 -16.53 -4.26
CA PHE A 84 4.17 -17.75 -5.03
C PHE A 84 5.46 -18.55 -5.27
N GLY A 85 6.62 -18.01 -4.90
CA GLY A 85 7.91 -18.70 -5.02
C GLY A 85 8.43 -18.84 -6.45
N ILE A 86 7.81 -18.17 -7.43
CA ILE A 86 8.19 -18.24 -8.84
C ILE A 86 9.63 -17.72 -8.99
N ASP A 87 10.51 -18.53 -9.57
CA ASP A 87 11.87 -18.09 -9.85
C ASP A 87 11.91 -17.23 -11.11
N ASN A 88 12.18 -15.95 -10.91
CA ASN A 88 12.28 -14.93 -11.94
C ASN A 88 13.56 -14.08 -11.76
N GLY A 89 14.55 -14.64 -11.07
CA GLY A 89 15.83 -13.97 -10.78
C GLY A 89 15.77 -12.94 -9.64
N LEU A 90 14.60 -12.66 -9.06
CA LEU A 90 14.49 -11.78 -7.90
C LEU A 90 14.83 -12.53 -6.59
N LYS A 91 15.49 -11.83 -5.66
CA LYS A 91 15.83 -12.39 -4.35
C LYS A 91 14.57 -12.61 -3.51
N TYR A 92 14.47 -13.78 -2.89
CA TYR A 92 13.41 -14.07 -1.92
C TYR A 92 13.64 -13.31 -0.61
N ASN A 93 12.57 -12.72 -0.08
CA ASN A 93 12.56 -11.83 1.06
C ASN A 93 11.81 -12.48 2.23
N THR A 94 12.55 -12.77 3.29
CA THR A 94 12.07 -13.43 4.50
C THR A 94 11.53 -12.45 5.55
N SER A 95 11.45 -11.15 5.23
CA SER A 95 10.97 -10.15 6.16
C SER A 95 9.54 -10.45 6.65
N PRO A 96 9.19 -9.99 7.86
CA PRO A 96 7.85 -10.15 8.41
C PRO A 96 6.74 -9.63 7.50
N PHE A 97 7.02 -8.61 6.67
CA PHE A 97 6.05 -8.08 5.70
C PHE A 97 5.63 -9.15 4.69
N TRP A 98 6.59 -9.77 4.00
CA TRP A 98 6.28 -10.84 3.03
C TRP A 98 5.81 -12.12 3.71
N LYS A 99 6.23 -12.38 4.95
CA LYS A 99 5.65 -13.47 5.75
C LYS A 99 4.15 -13.25 5.98
N PHE A 100 3.71 -12.01 6.22
CA PHE A 100 2.30 -11.69 6.38
C PHE A 100 1.49 -12.03 5.13
N PHE A 101 1.96 -11.64 3.93
CA PHE A 101 1.33 -12.03 2.66
C PHE A 101 1.19 -13.55 2.55
N ARG A 102 2.26 -14.30 2.85
CA ARG A 102 2.26 -15.76 2.76
C ARG A 102 1.29 -16.44 3.72
N GLU A 103 0.96 -15.83 4.87
CA GLU A 103 -0.09 -16.37 5.75
C GLU A 103 -1.45 -16.35 5.06
N PHE A 104 -1.80 -15.29 4.33
CA PHE A 104 -3.08 -15.21 3.62
C PHE A 104 -3.12 -16.01 2.31
N HIS A 105 -1.96 -16.17 1.66
CA HIS A 105 -1.86 -16.98 0.44
C HIS A 105 -2.33 -18.43 0.64
N LYS A 106 -2.15 -19.00 1.84
CA LYS A 106 -2.58 -20.37 2.20
C LYS A 106 -4.09 -20.62 2.00
N TYR A 107 -4.90 -19.56 1.92
CA TYR A 107 -6.37 -19.64 1.81
C TYR A 107 -6.90 -19.30 0.42
N ASN A 108 -6.06 -19.42 -0.62
CA ASN A 108 -6.48 -19.31 -2.02
C ASN A 108 -7.07 -17.94 -2.41
N TYR A 109 -6.56 -16.87 -1.81
CA TYR A 109 -6.87 -15.49 -2.18
C TYR A 109 -5.91 -14.96 -3.25
N ASN A 110 -6.42 -14.11 -4.14
CA ASN A 110 -5.54 -13.18 -4.85
C ASN A 110 -4.95 -12.19 -3.85
N LEU A 111 -3.64 -12.01 -3.88
CA LEU A 111 -2.98 -10.98 -3.07
C LEU A 111 -2.50 -9.86 -3.98
N ILE A 112 -2.87 -8.63 -3.65
CA ILE A 112 -2.38 -7.42 -4.32
C ILE A 112 -1.53 -6.65 -3.33
N TRP A 113 -0.30 -6.34 -3.73
CA TRP A 113 0.57 -5.44 -2.97
C TRP A 113 0.34 -4.01 -3.42
N ASN A 114 0.03 -3.15 -2.46
CA ASN A 114 -0.02 -1.72 -2.64
C ASN A 114 0.71 -1.01 -1.49
N ASN A 115 0.91 0.31 -1.59
CA ASN A 115 1.41 1.14 -0.49
C ASN A 115 0.50 2.35 -0.28
N LEU A 116 0.50 2.86 0.95
CA LEU A 116 -0.22 4.08 1.29
C LEU A 116 0.46 5.28 0.61
N ASP A 117 1.75 5.50 0.92
CA ASP A 117 2.54 6.52 0.25
C ASP A 117 3.15 5.96 -1.04
N LYS A 118 2.95 6.67 -2.15
CA LYS A 118 3.46 6.24 -3.48
C LYS A 118 4.88 6.64 -3.73
N ILE A 119 5.37 7.67 -3.05
CA ILE A 119 6.69 8.23 -3.24
C ILE A 119 7.23 8.65 -1.87
N HIS A 120 8.55 8.55 -1.72
CA HIS A 120 9.25 8.78 -0.46
C HIS A 120 10.37 9.76 -0.69
N ARG A 121 10.86 10.40 0.38
CA ARG A 121 12.12 11.13 0.31
C ARG A 121 13.25 10.14 0.02
N TYR A 122 14.31 10.62 -0.61
CA TYR A 122 15.46 9.81 -0.99
C TYR A 122 16.75 10.51 -0.61
N GLU A 123 17.34 10.05 0.49
CA GLU A 123 18.51 10.65 1.13
C GLU A 123 19.52 9.54 1.44
N ASN A 124 20.81 9.80 1.24
CA ASN A 124 21.89 8.85 1.52
C ASN A 124 21.68 7.45 0.89
N ASN A 125 21.11 7.40 -0.32
CA ASN A 125 20.75 6.17 -1.04
C ASN A 125 19.71 5.28 -0.34
N GLN A 126 18.88 5.87 0.51
CA GLN A 126 17.79 5.19 1.20
C GLN A 126 16.50 6.00 1.05
N THR A 127 15.37 5.30 1.16
CA THR A 127 14.06 5.93 1.25
C THR A 127 13.86 6.42 2.68
N GLU A 128 13.36 7.64 2.79
CA GLU A 128 12.97 8.28 4.04
C GLU A 128 11.50 8.67 3.95
N GLU A 129 10.83 8.66 5.08
CA GLU A 129 9.44 9.01 5.15
C GLU A 129 9.19 10.48 4.72
N LEU A 130 7.98 10.72 4.23
CA LEU A 130 7.51 12.06 3.89
C LEU A 130 7.36 12.91 5.17
N THR A 131 7.52 14.21 5.02
CA THR A 131 7.09 15.19 6.03
C THR A 131 5.58 15.37 5.95
N GLU A 132 4.96 15.87 7.02
CA GLU A 132 3.50 16.11 7.06
C GLU A 132 2.99 16.98 5.89
N LYS A 133 3.79 17.96 5.47
CA LYS A 133 3.44 18.83 4.33
C LYS A 133 3.42 18.03 3.02
N GLU A 134 4.37 17.13 2.84
CA GLU A 134 4.49 16.30 1.64
C GLU A 134 3.40 15.22 1.62
N GLU A 135 3.11 14.58 2.75
CA GLU A 135 1.98 13.64 2.90
C GLU A 135 0.66 14.29 2.47
N LYS A 136 0.38 15.51 2.96
CA LYS A 136 -0.83 16.26 2.60
C LYS A 136 -0.93 16.58 1.12
N ILE A 137 0.19 16.79 0.44
CA ILE A 137 0.20 17.13 -0.99
C ILE A 137 0.09 15.86 -1.84
N LEU A 138 0.90 14.84 -1.55
CA LEU A 138 1.06 13.67 -2.39
C LEU A 138 -0.12 12.69 -2.27
N ASN A 139 -0.77 12.66 -1.10
CA ASN A 139 -1.94 11.81 -0.83
C ASN A 139 -3.27 12.54 -0.98
N ARG A 140 -3.27 13.80 -1.44
CA ARG A 140 -4.51 14.57 -1.61
C ARG A 140 -5.44 13.92 -2.63
N ARG A 141 -6.73 14.18 -2.45
CA ARG A 141 -7.75 13.92 -3.46
C ARG A 141 -7.63 14.95 -4.58
N TYR A 142 -7.82 14.52 -5.83
CA TYR A 142 -7.65 15.33 -7.03
C TYR A 142 -8.68 14.95 -8.10
N GLY A 143 -8.69 15.69 -9.21
CA GLY A 143 -9.65 15.52 -10.29
C GLY A 143 -11.11 15.76 -9.88
N GLU A 144 -12.01 15.66 -10.87
CA GLU A 144 -13.46 15.87 -10.68
C GLU A 144 -14.11 14.82 -9.77
N VAL A 145 -13.58 13.59 -9.80
CA VAL A 145 -14.05 12.50 -8.94
C VAL A 145 -13.68 12.70 -7.46
N ASN A 146 -12.82 13.69 -7.17
CA ASN A 146 -12.35 14.05 -5.83
C ASN A 146 -11.95 12.81 -5.02
N LYS A 147 -11.08 11.96 -5.57
CA LYS A 147 -10.53 10.77 -4.91
C LYS A 147 -9.00 10.81 -4.96
N SER A 148 -8.35 10.30 -3.91
CA SER A 148 -6.89 10.12 -3.92
C SER A 148 -6.50 8.99 -4.87
N LEU A 149 -5.21 8.87 -5.17
CA LEU A 149 -4.72 7.77 -6.01
C LEU A 149 -5.02 6.42 -5.36
N LEU A 150 -4.83 6.30 -4.05
CA LEU A 150 -5.11 5.07 -3.31
C LEU A 150 -6.58 4.67 -3.36
N GLU A 151 -7.51 5.62 -3.18
CA GLU A 151 -8.96 5.35 -3.31
C GLU A 151 -9.29 4.80 -4.70
N ARG A 152 -8.75 5.42 -5.76
CA ARG A 152 -9.02 5.01 -7.15
C ARG A 152 -8.42 3.65 -7.48
N GLU A 153 -7.25 3.33 -6.94
CA GLU A 153 -6.67 1.98 -7.08
C GLU A 153 -7.51 0.92 -6.36
N ILE A 154 -8.03 1.22 -5.17
CA ILE A 154 -8.94 0.34 -4.43
C ILE A 154 -10.24 0.12 -5.22
N ASP A 155 -10.77 1.16 -5.88
CA ASP A 155 -11.95 1.02 -6.74
C ASP A 155 -11.67 0.10 -7.93
N ILE A 156 -10.57 0.32 -8.65
CA ILE A 156 -10.21 -0.44 -9.86
C ILE A 156 -9.94 -1.91 -9.55
N PHE A 157 -9.18 -2.21 -8.50
CA PHE A 157 -8.89 -3.59 -8.14
C PHE A 157 -10.06 -4.29 -7.45
N ASN A 158 -11.01 -3.51 -6.92
CA ASN A 158 -12.19 -3.98 -6.23
C ASN A 158 -11.92 -5.17 -5.27
N PRO A 159 -10.93 -5.10 -4.35
CA PRO A 159 -10.64 -6.20 -3.44
C PRO A 159 -11.86 -6.54 -2.58
N ASP A 160 -11.95 -7.77 -2.07
CA ASP A 160 -12.95 -8.17 -1.07
C ASP A 160 -12.55 -7.72 0.34
N ILE A 161 -11.24 -7.63 0.60
CA ILE A 161 -10.68 -7.28 1.91
C ILE A 161 -9.49 -6.34 1.70
N ILE A 162 -9.37 -5.34 2.57
CA ILE A 162 -8.25 -4.40 2.59
C ILE A 162 -7.52 -4.53 3.93
N ILE A 163 -6.19 -4.58 3.90
CA ILE A 163 -5.37 -4.65 5.11
C ILE A 163 -4.27 -3.61 5.05
N PHE A 164 -4.34 -2.60 5.91
CA PHE A 164 -3.30 -1.59 6.12
C PHE A 164 -2.28 -2.08 7.14
N LEU A 165 -1.04 -2.27 6.69
CA LEU A 165 0.13 -2.65 7.47
C LEU A 165 1.01 -1.45 7.84
N THR A 166 0.38 -0.31 8.11
CA THR A 166 1.06 0.98 8.20
C THR A 166 1.35 1.44 9.62
N GLY A 167 0.57 0.95 10.59
CA GLY A 167 0.61 1.43 11.97
C GLY A 167 0.23 2.92 12.14
N PRO A 168 0.23 3.41 13.40
CA PRO A 168 -0.24 4.74 13.76
C PRO A 168 0.55 5.93 13.20
N ARG A 169 1.78 5.70 12.71
CA ARG A 169 2.63 6.78 12.22
C ARG A 169 2.09 7.42 10.94
N PHE A 170 1.42 6.63 10.10
CA PHE A 170 0.88 7.04 8.81
C PHE A 170 -0.58 7.50 8.87
N ILE A 171 -1.03 7.97 10.03
CA ILE A 171 -2.40 8.47 10.20
C ILE A 171 -2.67 9.63 9.26
N LEU A 172 -1.72 10.56 9.08
CA LEU A 172 -1.95 11.74 8.27
C LEU A 172 -2.04 11.39 6.77
N SER A 173 -1.15 10.54 6.25
CA SER A 173 -1.30 9.99 4.89
C SER A 173 -2.65 9.27 4.68
N MET A 174 -3.08 8.44 5.63
CA MET A 174 -4.38 7.75 5.56
C MET A 174 -5.56 8.74 5.64
N ALA A 175 -5.52 9.68 6.58
CA ALA A 175 -6.54 10.71 6.75
C ALA A 175 -6.71 11.53 5.47
N THR A 176 -5.60 11.96 4.90
CA THR A 176 -5.55 12.73 3.65
C THR A 176 -6.10 11.92 2.48
N SER A 177 -5.67 10.65 2.34
CA SER A 177 -6.07 9.77 1.24
C SER A 177 -7.58 9.55 1.21
N PHE A 178 -8.23 9.39 2.36
CA PHE A 178 -9.66 9.10 2.45
C PHE A 178 -10.53 10.32 2.76
N GLY A 179 -9.94 11.51 2.89
CA GLY A 179 -10.66 12.74 3.25
C GLY A 179 -11.32 12.68 4.64
N VAL A 180 -10.73 11.94 5.58
CA VAL A 180 -11.24 11.78 6.94
C VAL A 180 -10.44 12.64 7.92
N GLN A 181 -11.03 12.99 9.06
CA GLN A 181 -10.29 13.76 10.08
C GLN A 181 -9.24 12.88 10.76
N GLN A 182 -8.03 13.42 10.92
CA GLN A 182 -6.93 12.76 11.62
C GLN A 182 -7.29 12.37 13.08
N SER A 183 -8.10 13.19 13.76
CA SER A 183 -8.61 12.91 15.11
C SER A 183 -9.46 11.63 15.16
N THR A 184 -10.31 11.41 14.16
CA THR A 184 -11.13 10.19 14.04
C THR A 184 -10.25 8.95 13.99
N LEU A 185 -9.26 8.92 13.08
CA LEU A 185 -8.31 7.79 13.00
C LEU A 185 -7.43 7.64 14.24
N SER A 186 -7.07 8.75 14.89
CA SER A 186 -6.27 8.71 16.13
C SER A 186 -6.99 8.02 17.29
N SER A 187 -8.32 8.18 17.36
CA SER A 187 -9.15 7.58 18.43
C SER A 187 -9.29 6.06 18.32
N ILE A 188 -9.14 5.50 17.11
CA ILE A 188 -9.35 4.09 16.81
C ILE A 188 -8.06 3.37 16.37
N LYS A 189 -6.92 4.04 16.42
CA LYS A 189 -5.63 3.50 15.98
C LYS A 189 -5.28 2.18 16.68
N PRO A 190 -4.62 1.25 15.99
CA PRO A 190 -4.12 0.04 16.62
C PRO A 190 -3.17 0.42 17.77
N THR A 191 -3.25 -0.34 18.85
CA THR A 191 -2.39 -0.23 20.04
C THR A 191 -1.74 -1.58 20.33
N ILE A 192 -0.82 -1.64 21.28
CA ILE A 192 -0.20 -2.92 21.65
C ILE A 192 -1.20 -3.94 22.21
N ASN A 193 -2.30 -3.46 22.84
CA ASN A 193 -3.34 -4.30 23.43
C ASN A 193 -4.47 -4.60 22.44
N LYS A 194 -4.66 -3.74 21.43
CA LYS A 194 -5.59 -3.92 20.32
C LYS A 194 -4.81 -3.77 19.02
N VAL A 195 -4.16 -4.83 18.59
CA VAL A 195 -3.17 -4.78 17.51
C VAL A 195 -3.75 -4.56 16.13
N CYS A 196 -5.07 -4.75 15.98
CA CYS A 196 -5.80 -4.53 14.74
C CYS A 196 -7.12 -3.81 15.03
N SER A 197 -7.48 -2.86 14.16
CA SER A 197 -8.76 -2.16 14.16
C SER A 197 -9.46 -2.38 12.81
N GLU A 198 -10.75 -2.68 12.87
CA GLU A 198 -11.64 -2.62 11.71
C GLU A 198 -12.00 -1.15 11.47
N ILE A 199 -11.85 -0.65 10.23
CA ILE A 199 -11.94 0.77 9.88
C ILE A 199 -12.78 1.06 8.63
N SER A 200 -13.52 0.07 8.09
CA SER A 200 -14.30 0.22 6.84
C SER A 200 -15.26 1.40 6.91
N GLY A 201 -16.06 1.47 7.98
CA GLY A 201 -17.07 2.51 8.15
C GLY A 201 -16.46 3.91 8.30
N ILE A 202 -15.26 4.00 8.87
CA ILE A 202 -14.55 5.28 9.05
C ILE A 202 -14.00 5.78 7.72
N LEU A 203 -13.47 4.88 6.90
CA LEU A 203 -12.95 5.22 5.57
C LEU A 203 -14.04 5.34 4.49
N GLY A 204 -15.31 5.04 4.82
CA GLY A 204 -16.40 5.01 3.84
C GLY A 204 -16.27 3.88 2.81
N ILE A 205 -15.60 2.78 3.18
CA ILE A 205 -15.34 1.65 2.31
C ILE A 205 -16.38 0.55 2.57
N ASN A 206 -17.05 0.05 1.52
CA ASN A 206 -18.15 -0.93 1.65
C ASN A 206 -17.70 -2.39 1.75
N ARG A 207 -16.51 -2.63 2.29
CA ARG A 207 -15.86 -3.95 2.40
C ARG A 207 -14.91 -3.96 3.57
N PRO A 208 -14.67 -5.11 4.22
CA PRO A 208 -13.78 -5.20 5.37
C PRO A 208 -12.41 -4.57 5.12
N ALA A 209 -12.06 -3.59 5.94
CA ALA A 209 -10.81 -2.86 5.94
C ALA A 209 -10.21 -2.90 7.34
N PHE A 210 -9.03 -3.50 7.45
CA PHE A 210 -8.33 -3.69 8.72
C PHE A 210 -7.08 -2.83 8.76
N TRP A 211 -6.76 -2.26 9.92
CA TRP A 211 -5.55 -1.49 10.14
C TRP A 211 -4.78 -2.02 11.33
N THR A 212 -3.50 -2.30 11.09
CA THR A 212 -2.59 -2.89 12.07
C THR A 212 -1.20 -2.24 11.95
N TYR A 213 -0.33 -2.54 12.91
CA TYR A 213 1.09 -2.17 12.82
C TYR A 213 1.80 -2.91 11.69
N HIS A 214 2.92 -2.33 11.25
CA HIS A 214 3.84 -3.02 10.35
C HIS A 214 4.26 -4.39 10.93
N PRO A 215 4.29 -5.48 10.14
CA PRO A 215 4.59 -6.82 10.64
C PRO A 215 5.92 -6.94 11.38
N GLY A 216 6.93 -6.14 11.01
CA GLY A 216 8.20 -6.10 11.75
C GLY A 216 8.03 -5.67 13.22
N PHE A 217 7.15 -4.71 13.49
CA PHE A 217 6.80 -4.32 14.85
C PHE A 217 6.01 -5.42 15.56
N LEU A 218 5.00 -6.00 14.89
CA LEU A 218 4.20 -7.08 15.45
C LEU A 218 5.05 -8.29 15.85
N SER A 219 6.02 -8.69 15.01
CA SER A 219 6.94 -9.79 15.31
C SER A 219 7.81 -9.48 16.53
N ARG A 220 8.42 -8.29 16.61
CA ARG A 220 9.22 -7.87 17.78
C ARG A 220 8.41 -7.86 19.08
N LYS A 221 7.12 -7.56 18.98
CA LYS A 221 6.19 -7.52 20.11
C LYS A 221 5.48 -8.84 20.38
N LYS A 222 5.80 -9.92 19.64
CA LYS A 222 5.13 -11.24 19.74
C LYS A 222 3.61 -11.18 19.51
N LYS A 223 3.17 -10.23 18.68
CA LYS A 223 1.76 -9.97 18.34
C LYS A 223 1.37 -10.37 16.91
N PHE A 224 2.33 -10.89 16.13
CA PHE A 224 2.12 -11.25 14.73
C PHE A 224 0.99 -12.28 14.56
N VAL A 225 1.05 -13.40 15.30
CA VAL A 225 0.06 -14.49 15.19
C VAL A 225 -1.33 -14.03 15.66
N GLU A 226 -1.38 -13.29 16.77
CA GLU A 226 -2.62 -12.69 17.29
C GLU A 226 -3.30 -11.80 16.24
N CYS A 227 -2.54 -10.95 15.54
CA CYS A 227 -3.07 -10.11 14.48
C CYS A 227 -3.61 -10.92 13.29
N ILE A 228 -2.89 -11.97 12.86
CA ILE A 228 -3.34 -12.85 11.77
C ILE A 228 -4.67 -13.52 12.14
N HIS A 229 -4.75 -14.14 13.33
CA HIS A 229 -5.96 -14.80 13.80
C HIS A 229 -7.14 -13.83 13.93
N TYR A 230 -6.91 -12.61 14.43
CA TYR A 230 -7.96 -11.60 14.52
C TYR A 230 -8.59 -11.31 13.14
N ILE A 231 -7.75 -11.07 12.13
CA ILE A 231 -8.22 -10.77 10.78
C ILE A 231 -8.95 -11.97 10.21
N GLN A 232 -8.36 -13.17 10.28
CA GLN A 232 -8.95 -14.42 9.77
C GLN A 232 -10.33 -14.71 10.37
N ASN A 233 -10.46 -14.60 11.70
CA ASN A 233 -11.73 -14.79 12.40
C ASN A 233 -12.77 -13.74 11.98
N SER A 234 -12.34 -12.49 11.75
CA SER A 234 -13.24 -11.40 11.33
C SER A 234 -13.80 -11.58 9.92
N ILE A 235 -13.08 -12.29 9.04
CA ILE A 235 -13.48 -12.56 7.65
C ILE A 235 -13.93 -14.01 7.42
N ASN A 236 -14.18 -14.76 8.51
CA ASN A 236 -14.60 -16.16 8.51
C ASN A 236 -13.69 -17.11 7.72
N ILE A 237 -12.38 -16.84 7.68
CA ILE A 237 -11.40 -17.82 7.19
C ILE A 237 -11.25 -18.89 8.27
N ARG A 238 -11.63 -20.13 7.94
CA ARG A 238 -11.38 -21.31 8.79
C ARG A 238 -10.12 -22.02 8.30
N ASN A 239 -9.28 -22.44 9.25
CA ASN A 239 -8.12 -23.31 9.03
C ASN A 239 -8.53 -24.72 8.66
#